data_AF-A0A8S1AGC8-F1
#
_entry.id   AF-A0A8S1AGC8-F1
#
_cell.length_a   1.000
_cell.length_b   1.000
_cell.length_c   1.000
_cell.angle_alpha   90.00
_cell.angle_beta   90.00
_cell.angle_gamma   90.00
#
_symmetry.space_group_name_H-M   'P 1'
#
loop_
_entity.id
_entity.type
_entity.pdbx_description
1 polymer ?
#
loop_
_entity_poly.entity_id
_entity_poly.type
_entity_poly.pdbx_seq_one_letter_code
_entity_poly.pdbx_strand_id
1 'polypeptide(L)'
;MDPSFDDDEPFIFRLNDNGTGPSLLVKVCAERGWRLYQGYNTGLEERWNLWWRSSAFRSASYKTLGDWQFMNHIPKGGSMCRKDNLSRLLRCMKRVYGAIYDFR
;
A
#
# COMPACT_ATOMS: atom_id res chain seq x y z
N MET A 1 22.24 -24.59 5.96
CA MET A 1 22.67 -23.20 6.19
C MET A 1 21.43 -22.36 5.96
N ASP A 2 20.67 -22.12 7.03
CA ASP A 2 19.59 -21.14 7.02
C ASP A 2 20.28 -19.78 6.89
N PRO A 3 20.00 -18.95 5.87
CA PRO A 3 20.53 -17.60 5.88
C PRO A 3 19.85 -16.90 7.06
N SER A 4 20.62 -16.59 8.10
CA SER A 4 20.18 -15.66 9.12
C SER A 4 19.65 -14.44 8.37
N PHE A 5 18.36 -14.18 8.48
CA PHE A 5 17.85 -12.85 8.23
C PHE A 5 18.54 -12.00 9.29
N ASP A 6 19.64 -11.35 8.91
CA ASP A 6 20.28 -10.36 9.77
C ASP A 6 19.19 -9.34 10.07
N ASP A 7 18.73 -9.29 11.33
CA ASP A 7 17.79 -8.28 11.85
C ASP A 7 18.31 -6.84 11.63
N ASP A 8 19.57 -6.71 11.20
CA ASP A 8 20.25 -5.47 10.85
C ASP A 8 20.04 -5.03 9.38
N GLU A 9 19.38 -5.81 8.51
CA GLU A 9 19.11 -5.36 7.14
C GLU A 9 18.03 -4.25 7.15
N PRO A 10 18.32 -3.07 6.59
CA PRO A 10 17.39 -1.96 6.69
C PRO A 10 16.15 -2.21 5.84
N PHE A 11 15.01 -1.79 6.37
CA PHE A 11 13.72 -1.87 5.69
C PHE A 11 13.76 -1.21 4.30
N ILE A 12 13.25 -1.89 3.30
CA ILE A 12 13.31 -1.47 1.90
C ILE A 12 11.95 -0.93 1.47
N PHE A 13 11.90 0.31 0.97
CA PHE A 13 10.68 0.92 0.45
C PHE A 13 10.77 1.14 -1.07
N ARG A 14 9.66 0.88 -1.74
CA ARG A 14 9.46 1.02 -3.18
C ARG A 14 8.42 2.10 -3.44
N LEU A 15 8.65 2.91 -4.47
CA LEU A 15 7.76 3.99 -4.89
C LEU A 15 6.88 3.57 -6.08
N ASN A 16 6.26 4.52 -6.78
CA ASN A 16 5.47 4.23 -7.97
C ASN A 16 6.29 3.45 -9.02
N ASP A 17 5.61 2.85 -10.01
CA ASP A 17 6.25 2.06 -11.06
C ASP A 17 7.34 2.85 -11.83
N ASN A 18 7.18 4.17 -11.92
CA ASN A 18 8.14 5.11 -12.53
C ASN A 18 9.26 5.56 -11.57
N GLY A 19 9.36 5.01 -10.37
CA GLY A 19 10.36 5.35 -9.35
C GLY A 19 10.11 6.68 -8.63
N THR A 20 9.04 7.41 -8.94
CA THR A 20 8.75 8.71 -8.31
C THR A 20 7.73 8.56 -7.17
N GLY A 21 7.75 9.47 -6.21
CA GLY A 21 6.81 9.47 -5.09
C GLY A 21 6.80 10.80 -4.36
N PRO A 22 5.93 10.96 -3.35
CA PRO A 22 5.90 12.17 -2.53
C PRO A 22 7.27 12.43 -1.89
N SER A 23 7.82 13.64 -2.03
CA SER A 23 9.13 14.00 -1.47
C SER A 23 9.20 13.80 0.05
N LEU A 24 8.10 14.11 0.75
CA LEU A 24 7.98 13.90 2.19
C LEU A 24 8.15 12.42 2.57
N LEU A 25 7.59 11.50 1.79
CA LEU A 25 7.72 10.06 2.05
C LEU A 25 9.18 9.63 1.97
N VAL A 26 9.89 10.06 0.91
CA VAL A 26 11.31 9.73 0.73
C VAL A 26 12.14 10.25 1.91
N LYS A 27 11.90 11.50 2.33
CA LYS A 27 12.57 12.10 3.48
C LYS A 27 12.34 11.30 4.77
N VAL A 28 11.08 10.99 5.08
CA VAL A 28 10.71 10.25 6.29
C VAL A 28 11.28 8.83 6.29
N CYS A 29 11.29 8.15 5.15
CA CYS A 29 11.91 6.83 5.03
C CYS A 29 13.43 6.90 5.25
N ALA A 30 14.11 7.87 4.65
CA ALA A 30 15.55 8.06 4.83
C ALA A 30 15.92 8.39 6.30
N GLU A 31 15.14 9.25 6.97
CA GLU A 31 15.33 9.58 8.40
C GLU A 31 15.17 8.37 9.33
N ARG A 32 14.42 7.35 8.90
CA ARG A 32 14.26 6.07 9.63
C ARG A 32 15.30 5.02 9.27
N GLY A 33 16.29 5.36 8.44
CA GLY A 33 17.31 4.44 7.96
C GLY A 33 16.82 3.46 6.88
N TRP A 34 15.65 3.69 6.28
CA TRP A 34 15.12 2.79 5.25
C TRP A 34 15.79 3.04 3.91
N ARG A 35 15.94 1.97 3.11
CA ARG A 35 16.58 2.04 1.79
C ARG A 35 15.56 2.08 0.67
N LEU A 36 15.80 2.95 -0.31
CA LEU A 36 15.00 2.99 -1.54
C LEU A 36 15.30 1.74 -2.38
N TYR A 37 14.25 1.07 -2.83
CA TYR A 37 14.34 -0.07 -3.73
C TYR A 37 14.96 0.35 -5.08
N GLN A 38 16.06 -0.31 -5.46
CA GLN A 38 16.87 0.06 -6.65
C GLN A 38 16.50 -0.70 -7.93
N GLY A 39 15.48 -1.57 -7.90
CA GLY A 39 14.95 -2.19 -9.11
C GLY A 39 15.46 -3.60 -9.39
N TYR A 40 15.02 -4.09 -10.55
CA TYR A 40 15.01 -5.49 -10.96
C TYR A 40 16.41 -6.09 -11.25
N ASN A 41 17.41 -5.26 -11.54
CA ASN A 41 18.75 -5.72 -11.96
C ASN A 41 19.68 -6.19 -10.83
N THR A 42 19.15 -6.35 -9.61
CA THR A 42 19.95 -6.72 -8.42
C THR A 42 19.74 -8.17 -7.97
N GLY A 43 18.81 -8.91 -8.60
CA GLY A 43 18.40 -10.24 -8.13
C GLY A 43 17.55 -10.20 -6.85
N LEU A 44 17.20 -9.00 -6.38
CA LEU A 44 16.43 -8.75 -5.16
C LEU A 44 15.02 -8.25 -5.49
N GLU A 45 14.45 -8.70 -6.62
CA GLU A 45 13.22 -8.12 -7.19
C GLU A 45 12.01 -8.16 -6.23
N GLU A 46 12.04 -9.15 -5.33
CA GLU A 46 11.01 -9.41 -4.33
C GLU A 46 11.43 -8.96 -2.92
N ARG A 47 12.69 -8.51 -2.72
CA ARG A 47 13.15 -7.98 -1.44
C ARG A 47 12.83 -6.50 -1.31
N TRP A 48 11.56 -6.24 -1.07
CA TRP A 48 11.06 -4.97 -0.58
C TRP A 48 10.08 -5.24 0.55
N ASN A 49 9.87 -4.26 1.42
CA ASN A 49 8.97 -4.39 2.56
C ASN A 49 7.74 -3.48 2.43
N LEU A 50 7.91 -2.25 1.95
CA LEU A 50 6.77 -1.35 1.68
C LEU A 50 6.76 -0.93 0.22
N TRP A 51 5.63 -1.12 -0.47
CA TRP A 51 5.38 -0.51 -1.76
C TRP A 51 4.34 0.59 -1.64
N TRP A 52 4.80 1.83 -1.81
CA TRP A 52 3.96 3.02 -1.79
C TRP A 52 3.62 3.50 -3.20
N ARG A 53 2.32 3.61 -3.48
CA ARG A 53 1.80 4.19 -4.72
C ARG A 53 0.77 5.28 -4.47
N SER A 54 0.73 6.24 -5.38
CA SER A 54 -0.34 7.24 -5.40
C SER A 54 -1.64 6.67 -5.97
N SER A 55 -1.53 5.75 -6.94
CA SER A 55 -2.67 5.08 -7.56
C SER A 55 -2.98 3.72 -6.92
N ALA A 56 -4.22 3.26 -7.10
CA ALA A 56 -4.64 1.96 -6.59
C ALA A 56 -3.89 0.81 -7.27
N PHE A 57 -3.62 -0.25 -6.51
CA PHE A 57 -3.06 -1.49 -7.01
C PHE A 57 -4.09 -2.36 -7.74
N ARG A 58 -3.61 -3.19 -8.67
CA ARG A 58 -4.42 -4.22 -9.30
C ARG A 58 -4.73 -5.33 -8.28
N SER A 59 -5.87 -5.99 -8.43
CA SER A 59 -6.26 -7.11 -7.55
C SER A 59 -5.21 -8.23 -7.49
N ALA A 60 -4.50 -8.47 -8.60
CA ALA A 60 -3.43 -9.46 -8.66
C ALA A 60 -2.26 -9.14 -7.72
N SER A 61 -1.90 -7.86 -7.57
CA SER A 61 -0.78 -7.43 -6.72
C SER A 61 -0.97 -7.81 -5.25
N TYR A 62 -2.22 -7.84 -4.76
CA TYR A 62 -2.51 -8.25 -3.39
C TYR A 62 -2.39 -9.76 -3.17
N LYS A 63 -2.57 -10.57 -4.22
CA LYS A 63 -2.51 -12.03 -4.13
C LYS A 63 -1.08 -12.55 -4.12
N THR A 64 -0.13 -11.72 -4.55
CA THR A 64 1.29 -12.07 -4.68
C THR A 64 2.14 -11.44 -3.58
N LEU A 65 1.53 -10.88 -2.53
CA LEU A 65 2.27 -10.33 -1.39
C LEU A 65 2.87 -11.45 -0.54
N GLY A 66 4.15 -11.32 -0.22
CA GLY A 66 4.76 -12.06 0.88
C GLY A 66 4.32 -11.54 2.24
N ASP A 67 4.53 -12.34 3.30
CA ASP A 67 4.09 -12.02 4.67
C ASP A 67 4.77 -10.76 5.25
N TRP A 68 5.94 -10.40 4.72
CA TRP A 68 6.71 -9.21 5.09
C TRP A 68 6.51 -8.00 4.16
N GLN A 69 5.62 -8.13 3.16
CA GLN A 69 5.37 -7.10 2.15
C GLN A 69 4.06 -6.36 2.43
N PHE A 70 4.15 -5.03 2.44
CA PHE A 70 3.05 -4.13 2.74
C PHE A 70 2.80 -3.18 1.57
N MET A 71 1.52 -2.91 1.29
CA MET A 71 1.10 -1.90 0.33
C MET A 71 0.25 -0.84 1.03
N ASN A 72 0.35 0.42 0.59
CA ASN A 72 -0.33 1.54 1.23
C ASN A 72 -1.83 1.67 0.87
N HIS A 73 -2.39 0.75 0.09
CA HIS A 73 -3.82 0.73 -0.26
C HIS A 73 -4.48 -0.55 0.23
N ILE A 74 -5.75 -0.45 0.64
CA ILE A 74 -6.56 -1.60 1.02
C ILE A 74 -7.25 -2.17 -0.23
N PRO A 75 -7.27 -3.50 -0.41
CA PRO A 75 -8.04 -4.14 -1.48
C PRO A 75 -9.49 -3.63 -1.51
N LYS A 76 -9.99 -3.29 -2.70
CA LYS A 76 -11.37 -2.80 -2.91
C LYS A 76 -11.72 -1.48 -2.20
N GLY A 77 -10.76 -0.73 -1.65
CA GLY A 77 -11.01 0.56 -0.99
C GLY A 77 -11.74 1.60 -1.88
N GLY A 78 -11.58 1.48 -3.20
CA GLY A 78 -12.30 2.32 -4.17
C GLY A 78 -13.83 2.21 -4.12
N SER A 79 -14.40 1.18 -3.49
CA SER A 79 -15.86 1.09 -3.28
C SER A 79 -16.39 2.21 -2.38
N MET A 80 -15.60 2.68 -1.41
CA MET A 80 -15.97 3.79 -0.52
C MET A 80 -15.40 5.12 -1.00
N CYS A 81 -14.26 5.12 -1.72
CA CYS A 81 -13.60 6.35 -2.15
C CYS A 81 -14.14 6.94 -3.46
N ARG A 82 -15.00 6.22 -4.21
CA ARG A 82 -15.67 6.77 -5.40
C ARG A 82 -17.07 7.26 -5.05
N LYS A 83 -17.40 8.49 -5.47
CA LYS A 83 -18.66 9.19 -5.09
C LYS A 83 -19.91 8.40 -5.48
N ASP A 84 -19.94 7.83 -6.68
CA ASP A 84 -21.04 7.02 -7.19
C ASP A 84 -21.27 5.76 -6.33
N ASN A 85 -20.20 5.01 -6.04
CA ASN A 85 -20.29 3.83 -5.19
C ASN A 85 -20.63 4.16 -3.74
N LEU A 86 -20.01 5.19 -3.19
CA LEU A 86 -20.27 5.66 -1.83
C LEU A 86 -21.74 6.05 -1.67
N SER A 87 -22.29 6.84 -2.61
CA SER A 87 -23.70 7.25 -2.56
C SER A 87 -24.67 6.07 -2.61
N ARG A 88 -24.33 5.02 -3.36
CA ARG A 88 -25.13 3.79 -3.43
C ARG A 88 -25.01 2.98 -2.14
N LEU A 89 -23.80 2.80 -1.62
CA LEU A 89 -23.56 2.12 -0.34
C LEU A 89 -24.32 2.83 0.79
N LEU A 90 -24.19 4.15 0.92
CA LEU A 90 -24.88 4.92 1.95
C LEU A 90 -26.41 4.82 1.86
N ARG A 91 -26.98 4.84 0.65
CA ARG A 91 -28.43 4.62 0.48
C ARG A 91 -28.86 3.22 0.92
N CYS A 92 -28.09 2.19 0.59
CA CYS A 92 -28.38 0.83 1.05
C CYS A 92 -28.25 0.73 2.58
N MET A 93 -27.18 1.28 3.16
CA MET A 93 -26.94 1.22 4.59
C MET A 93 -27.98 2.01 5.39
N LYS A 94 -28.36 3.22 4.95
CA LYS A 94 -29.48 3.98 5.56
C LYS A 94 -30.80 3.23 5.48
N ARG A 95 -31.07 2.48 4.41
CA ARG A 95 -32.29 1.67 4.28
C ARG A 95 -32.34 0.55 5.32
N VAL A 96 -31.20 -0.08 5.61
CA VAL A 96 -31.12 -1.23 6.52
C VAL A 96 -31.01 -0.79 7.99
N TYR A 97 -30.20 0.24 8.25
CA TYR A 97 -29.81 0.63 9.61
C TYR A 97 -30.36 2.01 10.04
N GLY A 98 -31.15 2.65 9.18
CA GLY A 98 -31.86 3.88 9.51
C GLY A 98 -30.96 5.07 9.78
N ALA A 99 -31.34 5.86 10.79
CA ALA A 99 -30.79 7.17 11.09
C ALA A 99 -29.31 7.17 11.51
N ILE A 100 -28.69 6.02 11.78
CA ILE A 100 -27.24 5.97 12.09
C ILE A 100 -26.38 6.42 10.91
N TYR A 101 -26.94 6.40 9.69
CA TYR A 101 -26.31 6.90 8.46
C TYR A 101 -26.75 8.33 8.08
N ASP A 102 -27.38 9.07 8.99
CA ASP A 102 -27.70 10.51 8.83
C ASP A 102 -26.55 11.41 9.32
N PHE A 103 -25.40 11.25 8.68
CA PHE A 103 -24.21 12.07 8.95
C PHE A 103 -24.48 13.54 8.59
N ARG A 104 -24.07 14.46 9.47
CA ARG A 104 -24.15 15.91 9.26
C ARG A 104 -22.84 16.49 8.77
#